data_AF-K0UU87-F1
#
_entry.id   AF-K0UU87-F1
#
_cell.length_a   1.000
_cell.length_b   1.000
_cell.length_c   1.000
_cell.angle_alpha   90.00
_cell.angle_beta   90.00
_cell.angle_gamma   90.00
#
_symmetry.space_group_name_H-M   'P 1'
#
loop_
_entity.id
_entity.type
_entity.pdbx_description
1 polymer ?
#
loop_
_entity_poly.entity_id
_entity_poly.type
_entity_poly.pdbx_seq_one_letter_code
_entity_poly.pdbx_strand_id
1 'polypeptide(L)'
;MLVSWGATAAVAGAQPAEGPKTTIEASGSYAVGADILPGVYQSAGPVDGGACYWKRSVGDKMVDNRLTKKPAFVQIMPTDTTFTTSDCQVWQLTNAPMPPEPGPGELLGQLTQAIGSGMFSGGPR
;
A
#
# COMPACT_ATOMS: atom_id res chain seq x y z
N MET A 1 -23.56 -53.95 17.61
CA MET A 1 -22.34 -53.24 18.03
C MET A 1 -22.53 -51.76 17.73
N LEU A 2 -22.67 -50.93 18.75
CA LEU A 2 -22.77 -49.47 18.63
C LEU A 2 -21.39 -48.91 18.96
N VAL A 3 -20.77 -48.20 18.02
CA VAL A 3 -19.49 -47.52 18.25
C VAL A 3 -19.80 -46.03 18.38
N SER A 4 -19.87 -45.55 19.61
CA SER A 4 -20.02 -44.12 19.93
C SER A 4 -18.64 -43.47 19.98
N TRP A 5 -18.35 -42.53 19.08
CA TRP A 5 -17.14 -41.72 19.13
C TRP A 5 -17.47 -40.41 19.83
N GLY A 6 -16.82 -40.15 20.96
CA GLY A 6 -16.94 -38.91 21.72
C GLY A 6 -16.19 -37.79 21.02
N ALA A 7 -16.83 -36.64 20.85
CA ALA A 7 -16.19 -35.42 20.38
C ALA A 7 -15.46 -34.75 21.55
N THR A 8 -14.12 -34.73 21.51
CA THR A 8 -13.34 -33.80 22.33
C THR A 8 -13.40 -32.42 21.67
N ALA A 9 -14.10 -31.48 22.31
CA ALA A 9 -14.04 -30.07 21.93
C ALA A 9 -12.62 -29.54 22.17
N ALA A 10 -11.93 -29.15 21.09
CA ALA A 10 -10.69 -28.41 21.20
C ALA A 10 -10.99 -27.00 21.72
N VAL A 11 -10.57 -26.69 22.93
CA VAL A 11 -10.44 -25.30 23.41
C VAL A 11 -9.33 -24.65 22.60
N ALA A 12 -9.70 -23.86 21.59
CA ALA A 12 -8.78 -23.01 20.88
C ALA A 12 -8.19 -22.00 21.88
N GLY A 13 -6.92 -22.19 22.24
CA GLY A 13 -6.20 -21.25 23.08
C GLY A 13 -6.13 -19.90 22.37
N ALA A 14 -6.59 -18.85 23.04
CA ALA A 14 -6.37 -17.49 22.58
C ALA A 14 -4.86 -17.23 22.58
N GLN A 15 -4.27 -17.15 21.38
CA GLN A 15 -2.90 -16.67 21.22
C GLN A 15 -2.80 -15.24 21.79
N PRO A 16 -1.70 -14.89 22.49
CA PRO A 16 -1.44 -13.51 22.87
C PRO A 16 -1.56 -12.61 21.65
N ALA A 17 -2.34 -11.52 21.76
CA ALA A 17 -2.47 -10.56 20.68
C ALA A 17 -1.10 -9.95 20.40
N GLU A 18 -0.49 -10.33 19.27
CA GLU A 18 0.69 -9.67 18.73
C GLU A 18 0.34 -8.19 18.53
N GLY A 19 1.23 -7.29 18.95
CA GLY A 19 1.01 -5.85 18.77
C GLY A 19 0.93 -5.46 17.28
N PRO A 20 0.48 -4.22 16.98
CA PRO A 20 0.37 -3.75 15.61
C PRO A 20 1.71 -3.82 14.88
N LYS A 21 1.67 -4.33 13.65
CA LYS A 21 2.84 -4.57 12.81
C LYS A 21 3.32 -3.29 12.13
N THR A 22 4.58 -3.29 11.74
CA THR A 22 5.20 -2.24 10.92
C THR A 22 5.46 -2.69 9.48
N THR A 23 5.05 -3.92 9.14
CA THR A 23 5.23 -4.54 7.83
C THR A 23 3.92 -5.19 7.39
N ILE A 24 3.58 -5.05 6.11
CA ILE A 24 2.38 -5.59 5.50
C ILE A 24 2.80 -6.46 4.32
N GLU A 25 2.78 -7.78 4.51
CA GLU A 25 3.36 -8.73 3.56
C GLU A 25 2.36 -9.25 2.52
N ALA A 26 1.06 -9.11 2.79
CA ALA A 26 0.01 -9.71 1.98
C ALA A 26 -1.04 -8.68 1.55
N SER A 27 -1.81 -9.07 0.53
CA SER A 27 -3.03 -8.37 0.19
C SER A 27 -4.09 -8.59 1.27
N GLY A 28 -4.92 -7.58 1.52
CA GLY A 28 -5.94 -7.65 2.54
C GLY A 28 -6.35 -6.28 3.07
N SER A 29 -7.16 -6.31 4.13
CA SER A 29 -7.59 -5.14 4.89
C SER A 29 -7.05 -5.23 6.30
N TYR A 30 -6.44 -4.15 6.77
CA TYR A 30 -5.72 -4.04 8.03
C TYR A 30 -6.32 -2.92 8.86
N ALA A 31 -6.72 -3.22 10.09
CA ALA A 31 -7.19 -2.23 11.06
C ALA A 31 -6.02 -1.38 11.57
N VAL A 32 -6.09 -0.07 11.36
CA VAL A 32 -5.03 0.85 11.77
C VAL A 32 -5.08 1.03 13.29
N GLY A 33 -3.92 0.94 13.94
CA GLY A 33 -3.77 0.96 15.39
C GLY A 33 -3.94 -0.40 16.08
N ALA A 34 -4.47 -1.41 15.37
CA ALA A 34 -4.64 -2.77 15.88
C ALA A 34 -3.75 -3.78 15.12
N ASP A 35 -3.90 -3.85 13.79
CA ASP A 35 -3.12 -4.75 12.94
C ASP A 35 -1.82 -4.10 12.48
N ILE A 36 -1.84 -2.80 12.22
CA ILE A 36 -0.70 -2.03 11.71
C ILE A 36 -0.58 -0.67 12.40
N LEU A 37 0.64 -0.16 12.57
CA LEU A 37 0.85 1.17 13.11
C LEU A 37 0.56 2.27 12.08
N PRO A 38 0.04 3.45 12.49
CA PRO A 38 -0.01 4.60 11.61
C PRO A 38 1.41 5.11 11.29
N GLY A 39 1.55 5.76 10.13
CA GLY A 39 2.79 6.37 9.68
C GLY A 39 2.97 6.28 8.17
N VAL A 40 4.17 6.62 7.69
CA VAL A 40 4.48 6.60 6.25
C VAL A 40 4.95 5.20 5.88
N TYR A 41 4.36 4.57 4.87
CA TYR A 41 4.77 3.28 4.35
C TYR A 41 5.31 3.40 2.93
N GLN A 42 6.25 2.52 2.59
CA GLN A 42 6.78 2.36 1.24
C GLN A 42 6.58 0.92 0.76
N SER A 43 6.20 0.78 -0.51
CA SER A 43 6.22 -0.48 -1.26
C SER A 43 7.02 -0.31 -2.54
N ALA A 44 7.69 -1.38 -2.96
CA ALA A 44 8.42 -1.44 -4.23
C ALA A 44 7.50 -1.38 -5.47
N GLY A 45 6.17 -1.44 -5.28
CA GLY A 45 5.18 -1.35 -6.35
C GLY A 45 4.46 -2.67 -6.59
N PRO A 46 3.99 -2.95 -7.82
CA PRO A 46 3.20 -4.15 -8.10
C PRO A 46 3.97 -5.46 -7.94
N VAL A 47 3.27 -6.52 -7.55
CA VAL A 47 3.73 -7.89 -7.79
C VAL A 47 3.66 -8.22 -9.28
N ASP A 48 4.61 -8.99 -9.79
CA ASP A 48 4.62 -9.64 -11.11
C ASP A 48 4.13 -8.79 -12.30
N GLY A 49 4.64 -7.55 -12.43
CA GLY A 49 4.32 -6.68 -13.57
C GLY A 49 2.85 -6.21 -13.64
N GLY A 50 2.06 -6.50 -12.61
CA GLY A 50 0.66 -6.10 -12.47
C GLY A 50 0.50 -4.62 -12.09
N ALA A 51 -0.53 -4.34 -11.28
CA ALA A 51 -0.76 -3.00 -10.74
C ALA A 51 -1.04 -3.11 -9.23
N CYS A 52 -0.30 -2.35 -8.44
CA CYS A 52 -0.48 -2.24 -7.01
C CYS A 52 -1.64 -1.29 -6.73
N TYR A 53 -2.66 -1.79 -6.01
CA TYR A 53 -3.75 -0.97 -5.51
C TYR A 53 -3.68 -0.84 -4.00
N TRP A 54 -3.95 0.36 -3.50
CA TRP A 54 -4.20 0.58 -2.09
C TRP A 54 -5.27 1.64 -1.87
N LYS A 55 -5.91 1.58 -0.70
CA LYS A 55 -6.82 2.61 -0.20
C LYS A 55 -6.71 2.78 1.30
N ARG A 56 -7.03 3.99 1.74
CA ARG A 56 -7.23 4.37 3.14
C ARG A 56 -8.71 4.69 3.36
N SER A 57 -9.25 4.33 4.50
CA SER A 57 -10.66 4.59 4.85
C SER A 57 -10.81 5.03 6.30
N VAL A 58 -11.81 5.87 6.56
CA VAL A 58 -12.27 6.31 7.88
C VAL A 58 -13.74 5.91 8.00
N GLY A 59 -14.03 4.87 8.78
CA GLY A 59 -15.29 4.16 8.72
C GLY A 59 -15.56 3.67 7.29
N ASP A 60 -16.74 3.96 6.75
CA ASP A 60 -17.13 3.58 5.39
C ASP A 60 -16.62 4.53 4.31
N LYS A 61 -15.98 5.65 4.69
CA LYS A 61 -15.50 6.67 3.74
C LYS A 61 -14.08 6.35 3.28
N MET A 62 -13.90 6.20 1.97
CA MET A 62 -12.57 6.21 1.36
C MET A 62 -11.99 7.63 1.39
N VAL A 63 -10.81 7.79 1.97
CA VAL A 63 -10.14 9.10 2.11
C VAL A 63 -8.96 9.28 1.15
N ASP A 64 -8.38 8.18 0.69
CA ASP A 64 -7.29 8.18 -0.27
C ASP A 64 -7.21 6.82 -0.97
N ASN A 65 -6.76 6.81 -2.22
CA ASN A 65 -6.46 5.58 -2.96
C ASN A 65 -5.49 5.86 -4.10
N ARG A 66 -4.81 4.80 -4.54
CA ARG A 66 -4.04 4.83 -5.78
C ARG A 66 -3.94 3.45 -6.41
N LEU A 67 -3.97 3.43 -7.74
CA LEU A 67 -3.59 2.29 -8.57
C LEU A 67 -2.30 2.67 -9.32
N THR A 68 -1.23 1.89 -9.18
CA THR A 68 0.09 2.24 -9.72
C THR A 68 0.88 1.04 -10.23
N LYS A 69 1.67 1.26 -11.29
CA LYS A 69 2.70 0.33 -11.78
C LYS A 69 4.12 0.69 -11.33
N LYS A 70 4.24 1.72 -10.49
CA LYS A 70 5.51 2.25 -9.94
C LYS A 70 5.59 1.99 -8.43
N PRO A 71 6.77 2.12 -7.81
CA PRO A 71 6.89 2.18 -6.36
C PRO A 71 5.89 3.15 -5.73
N ALA A 72 5.42 2.83 -4.54
CA ALA A 72 4.33 3.53 -3.89
C ALA A 72 4.73 3.98 -2.48
N PHE A 73 4.27 5.17 -2.11
CA PHE A 73 4.35 5.71 -0.77
C PHE A 73 2.96 6.10 -0.32
N VAL A 74 2.65 5.88 0.96
CA VAL A 74 1.36 6.24 1.55
C VAL A 74 1.57 6.70 2.98
N GLN A 75 0.94 7.80 3.39
CA GLN A 75 0.86 8.19 4.79
C GLN A 75 -0.44 7.67 5.38
N ILE A 76 -0.37 6.64 6.21
CA ILE A 76 -1.50 6.11 6.98
C ILE A 76 -1.65 6.97 8.24
N MET A 77 -2.78 7.63 8.39
CA MET A 77 -3.02 8.54 9.51
C MET A 77 -3.58 7.79 10.73
N PRO A 78 -3.32 8.25 11.96
CA PRO A 78 -3.91 7.66 13.17
C PRO A 78 -5.44 7.65 13.18
N THR A 79 -6.08 8.50 12.38
CA THR A 79 -7.53 8.59 12.23
C THR A 79 -8.11 7.62 11.21
N ASP A 80 -7.27 6.98 10.40
CA ASP A 80 -7.73 5.95 9.47
C ASP A 80 -8.25 4.75 10.27
N THR A 81 -9.33 4.14 9.82
CA THR A 81 -9.85 2.91 10.42
C THR A 81 -9.28 1.68 9.71
N THR A 82 -9.06 1.77 8.39
CA THR A 82 -8.63 0.63 7.59
C THR A 82 -7.69 1.05 6.47
N PHE A 83 -6.60 0.32 6.32
CA PHE A 83 -5.76 0.30 5.13
C PHE A 83 -6.04 -0.98 4.35
N THR A 84 -6.32 -0.88 3.06
CA THR A 84 -6.52 -2.06 2.19
C THR A 84 -5.53 -2.02 1.06
N THR A 85 -4.90 -3.15 0.76
CA THR A 85 -3.93 -3.28 -0.33
C THR A 85 -4.14 -4.57 -1.12
N SER A 86 -3.89 -4.51 -2.43
CA SER A 86 -3.96 -5.64 -3.36
C SER A 86 -2.79 -5.57 -4.34
N ASP A 87 -2.18 -6.71 -4.60
CA ASP A 87 -1.16 -6.89 -5.65
C ASP A 87 0.04 -5.94 -5.52
N CYS A 88 0.32 -5.50 -4.30
CA CYS A 88 1.49 -4.72 -3.95
C CYS A 88 2.55 -5.64 -3.34
N GLN A 89 3.81 -5.36 -3.68
CA GLN A 89 4.95 -5.83 -2.90
C GLN A 89 4.85 -5.34 -1.45
N VAL A 90 5.58 -5.99 -0.55
CA VAL A 90 5.58 -5.71 0.89
C VAL A 90 5.60 -4.22 1.18
N TRP A 91 4.70 -3.76 2.04
CA TRP A 91 4.77 -2.42 2.60
C TRP A 91 5.59 -2.42 3.88
N GLN A 92 6.51 -1.47 3.99
CA GLN A 92 7.32 -1.27 5.18
C GLN A 92 7.07 0.13 5.74
N LEU A 93 6.77 0.23 7.02
CA LEU A 93 6.72 1.50 7.74
C LEU A 93 8.10 2.14 7.66
N THR A 94 8.12 3.36 7.17
CA THR A 94 9.30 4.19 7.06
C THR A 94 9.35 5.13 8.26
N ASN A 95 10.57 5.40 8.73
CA ASN A 95 10.82 6.45 9.71
C ASN A 95 11.09 7.80 9.02
N ALA A 96 10.58 7.99 7.80
CA ALA A 96 10.85 9.13 6.95
C ALA A 96 9.56 9.89 6.62
N PRO A 97 9.63 11.22 6.35
CA PRO A 97 8.48 11.96 5.85
C PRO A 97 8.04 11.43 4.48
N MET A 98 6.79 11.72 4.12
CA MET A 98 6.28 11.42 2.78
C MET A 98 7.15 12.15 1.73
N PRO A 99 7.56 11.49 0.62
CA PRO A 99 8.36 12.14 -0.40
C PRO A 99 7.66 13.40 -0.94
N PRO A 100 8.39 14.49 -1.22
CA PRO A 100 7.79 15.67 -1.80
C PRO A 100 7.18 15.35 -3.16
N GLU A 101 5.98 15.86 -3.42
CA GLU A 101 5.42 15.81 -4.77
C GLU A 101 6.22 16.72 -5.72
N PRO A 102 6.43 16.33 -6.98
CA PRO A 102 7.14 17.16 -7.95
C PRO A 102 6.46 18.54 -8.07
N GLY A 103 7.25 19.60 -7.92
CA GLY A 103 6.74 20.97 -8.00
C GLY A 103 6.36 21.36 -9.44
N PRO A 104 5.51 22.39 -9.62
CA PRO A 104 5.10 22.85 -10.96
C PRO A 104 6.27 23.19 -11.88
N GLY A 105 7.35 23.77 -11.35
CA GLY A 105 8.55 24.12 -12.14
C GLY A 105 9.32 22.91 -12.65
N GLU A 106 9.37 21.83 -11.87
CA GLU A 106 9.98 20.57 -12.32
C GLU A 106 9.13 19.93 -13.42
N LEU A 107 7.81 19.95 -13.25
CA LEU A 107 6.87 19.44 -14.25
C LEU A 107 6.97 20.20 -15.58
N LEU A 108 7.08 21.54 -15.52
CA LEU A 108 7.32 22.39 -16.69
C LEU A 108 8.68 22.11 -17.34
N GLY A 109 9.72 21.88 -16.53
CA GLY A 109 11.03 21.46 -17.02
C GLY A 109 11.00 20.14 -17.76
N GLN A 110 10.37 19.12 -17.16
CA GLN A 110 10.17 17.80 -17.79
C GLN A 110 9.38 17.91 -19.10
N LEU A 111 8.32 18.73 -19.12
CA LEU A 111 7.52 18.97 -20.34
C LEU A 111 8.35 19.67 -21.42
N THR A 112 9.14 20.68 -21.06
CA THR A 112 10.02 21.39 -21.99
C THR A 112 11.06 20.44 -22.60
N GLN A 113 11.65 19.55 -21.79
CA GLN A 113 12.58 18.53 -22.27
C GLN A 113 11.89 17.52 -23.21
N ALA A 114 10.67 17.09 -22.90
CA ALA A 114 9.92 16.17 -23.73
C ALA A 114 9.56 16.77 -25.10
N ILE A 115 9.15 18.05 -25.13
CA ILE A 115 8.85 18.78 -26.38
C ILE A 115 10.15 19.04 -27.17
N GLY A 116 11.22 19.47 -26.49
CA GLY A 116 12.52 19.75 -27.11
C GLY A 116 13.17 18.51 -27.73
N SER A 117 12.93 17.33 -27.16
CA SER A 117 13.46 16.06 -27.66
C SER A 117 12.65 15.49 -28.85
N GLY A 118 11.45 16.02 -29.10
CA GLY A 118 10.51 15.55 -30.14
C GLY A 118 10.51 16.33 -31.45
N MET A 119 11.08 17.54 -31.51
CA MET A 119 10.95 18.44 -32.68
C MET A 119 12.21 18.58 -33.56
N PHE A 120 13.39 18.10 -33.11
CA PHE A 120 14.66 18.32 -33.84
C PHE A 120 15.28 17.07 -34.48
N SER A 121 14.64 15.90 -34.41
CA SER A 121 15.14 14.67 -35.07
C SER A 121 14.65 14.48 -36.52
N GLY A 122 13.80 15.38 -37.02
CA GLY A 122 13.26 15.37 -38.39
C GLY A 122 13.73 16.56 -39.21
N GLY A 123 15.03 16.69 -39.47
CA GLY A 123 15.52 17.61 -40.51
C GLY A 123 15.15 17.08 -41.91
N PRO A 124 14.76 17.94 -42.87
CA PRO A 124 14.42 17.49 -44.22
C PRO A 124 15.66 16.90 -44.91
N ARG A 125 15.52 15.70 -45.45
CA ARG A 125 16.38 15.17 -46.53
C ARG A 125 15.70 15.43 -47.86
#